data_AF-A0A014MR27-F1
#
_entry.id   AF-A0A014MR27-F1
#
_cell.length_a   1.000
_cell.length_b   1.000
_cell.length_c   1.000
_cell.angle_alpha   90.00
_cell.angle_beta   90.00
_cell.angle_gamma   90.00
#
_symmetry.space_group_name_H-M   'P 1'
#
loop_
_entity.id
_entity.type
_entity.pdbx_description
1 polymer ?
#
loop_
_entity_poly.entity_id
_entity_poly.type
_entity_poly.pdbx_seq_one_letter_code
_entity_poly.pdbx_strand_id
1 'polypeptide(L)'
;MRCGSLRRLTIHHRVNRGMGGAREPWINQAQNLLLACTTCNGWFEDNPKPSYEAGWKVRRPQLPDEVEVQYADGRVYRLTPDGVRTTASGATR
;
A
#
# COMPACT_ATOMS: atom_id res chain seq x y z
N MET A 1 7.10 -2.54 4.28
CA MET A 1 6.15 -3.62 3.93
C MET A 1 6.26 -4.76 4.93
N ARG A 2 5.11 -5.33 5.34
CA ARG A 2 4.89 -6.48 6.26
C ARG A 2 6.13 -7.23 6.77
N CYS A 3 6.87 -7.94 5.91
CA CYS A 3 8.00 -8.77 6.37
C CYS A 3 9.41 -8.19 6.10
N GLY A 4 9.52 -7.09 5.34
CA GLY A 4 10.82 -6.48 5.01
C GLY A 4 11.72 -7.29 4.06
N SER A 5 11.25 -8.42 3.52
CA SER A 5 12.03 -9.23 2.57
C SER A 5 12.44 -8.42 1.33
N LEU A 6 13.69 -8.58 0.92
CA LEU A 6 14.25 -8.02 -0.32
C LEU A 6 14.30 -9.07 -1.46
N ARG A 7 13.70 -10.25 -1.28
CA ARG A 7 13.71 -11.34 -2.25
C ARG A 7 12.32 -11.56 -2.86
N ARG A 8 12.31 -11.99 -4.14
CA ARG A 8 11.10 -12.31 -4.93
C ARG A 8 10.11 -11.16 -4.92
N LEU A 9 10.57 -10.01 -5.37
CA LEU A 9 9.81 -8.78 -5.25
C LEU A 9 8.76 -8.66 -6.36
N THR A 10 7.62 -8.07 -6.03
CA THR A 10 6.53 -7.75 -6.96
C THR A 10 5.91 -6.40 -6.61
N ILE A 11 5.26 -5.76 -7.56
CA ILE A 11 4.46 -4.57 -7.30
C ILE A 11 3.06 -5.01 -6.85
N HIS A 12 2.59 -4.45 -5.75
CA HIS A 12 1.24 -4.60 -5.23
C HIS A 12 0.48 -3.27 -5.36
N HIS A 13 -0.68 -3.31 -6.01
CA HIS A 13 -1.59 -2.16 -6.06
C HIS A 13 -2.45 -2.13 -4.79
N ARG A 14 -2.43 -1.02 -4.06
CA ARG A 14 -3.21 -0.85 -2.82
C ARG A 14 -4.70 -0.73 -3.12
N VAL A 15 -5.05 0.10 -4.11
CA VAL A 15 -6.34 0.05 -4.81
C VAL A 15 -6.15 -0.80 -6.05
N ASN A 16 -6.85 -1.93 -6.12
CA ASN A 16 -6.77 -2.84 -7.26
C ASN A 16 -7.06 -2.10 -8.57
N ARG A 17 -6.18 -2.28 -9.55
CA ARG A 17 -6.33 -1.75 -10.92
C ARG A 17 -7.56 -2.30 -11.65
N GLY A 18 -8.00 -3.52 -11.30
CA GLY A 18 -9.04 -4.24 -12.05
C GLY A 18 -8.53 -4.77 -13.40
N MET A 19 -9.25 -5.75 -13.95
CA MET A 19 -9.00 -6.25 -15.31
C MET A 19 -9.67 -5.33 -16.34
N GLY A 20 -9.07 -5.16 -17.52
CA GLY A 20 -9.61 -4.30 -18.59
C GLY A 20 -9.03 -2.89 -18.66
N GLY A 21 -8.02 -2.59 -17.82
CA GLY A 21 -7.43 -1.27 -17.72
C GLY A 21 -8.16 -0.39 -16.70
N ALA A 22 -7.44 0.58 -16.16
CA ALA A 22 -7.97 1.53 -15.18
C ALA A 22 -8.03 2.91 -15.82
N ARG A 23 -9.07 3.66 -15.50
CA ARG A 23 -9.32 5.00 -16.03
C ARG A 23 -8.69 6.08 -15.15
N GLU A 24 -8.43 5.76 -13.90
CA GLU A 24 -7.88 6.72 -12.95
C GLU A 24 -6.40 6.99 -13.24
N PRO A 25 -5.98 8.25 -13.41
CA PRO A 25 -4.59 8.59 -13.73
C PRO A 25 -3.63 8.22 -12.59
N TRP A 26 -4.12 8.13 -11.36
CA TRP A 26 -3.35 7.79 -10.17
C TRP A 26 -3.17 6.29 -9.95
N ILE A 27 -3.84 5.43 -10.71
CA ILE A 27 -3.88 3.99 -10.41
C ILE A 27 -2.51 3.31 -10.46
N ASN A 28 -1.58 3.84 -11.26
CA ASN A 28 -0.21 3.33 -11.40
C ASN A 28 0.84 4.29 -10.80
N GLN A 29 0.42 5.28 -10.02
CA GLN A 29 1.34 6.22 -9.38
C GLN A 29 1.84 5.67 -8.03
N ALA A 30 2.97 6.20 -7.56
CA ALA A 30 3.75 5.64 -6.46
C ALA A 30 2.96 5.47 -5.15
N GLN A 31 2.05 6.38 -4.85
CA GLN A 31 1.17 6.31 -3.68
C GLN A 31 0.31 5.05 -3.64
N ASN A 32 -0.05 4.51 -4.81
CA ASN A 32 -0.87 3.30 -4.95
C ASN A 32 -0.06 2.00 -5.03
N LEU A 33 1.29 2.08 -5.05
CA LEU A 33 2.14 0.92 -5.30
C LEU A 33 3.00 0.59 -4.08
N LEU A 34 3.03 -0.69 -3.71
CA LEU A 34 3.93 -1.23 -2.69
C LEU A 34 4.85 -2.28 -3.29
N LEU A 35 6.11 -2.30 -2.85
CA LEU A 35 7.06 -3.35 -3.22
C LEU A 35 6.91 -4.58 -2.30
N ALA A 36 6.04 -5.50 -2.76
CA ALA A 36 5.80 -6.91 -2.43
C ALA A 36 7.00 -7.83 -2.27
N CYS A 37 7.07 -8.77 -1.31
CA CYS A 37 7.51 -10.11 -1.70
C CYS A 37 6.28 -10.91 -2.16
N THR A 38 6.43 -11.88 -3.07
CA THR A 38 5.28 -12.65 -3.61
C THR A 38 4.41 -13.29 -2.53
N THR A 39 5.01 -13.80 -1.44
CA THR A 39 4.27 -14.37 -0.30
C THR A 39 3.42 -13.32 0.42
N CYS A 40 3.95 -12.11 0.67
CA CYS A 40 3.16 -11.05 1.28
C CYS A 40 2.09 -10.51 0.34
N ASN A 41 2.37 -10.41 -0.96
CA ASN A 41 1.38 -10.02 -1.95
C ASN A 41 0.15 -10.94 -1.92
N GLY A 42 0.37 -12.26 -1.97
CA GLY A 42 -0.72 -13.23 -1.87
C GLY A 42 -1.47 -13.12 -0.54
N TRP A 43 -0.74 -13.00 0.56
CA TRP A 43 -1.35 -12.82 1.88
C TRP A 43 -2.26 -11.59 1.97
N PHE A 44 -1.90 -10.47 1.31
CA PHE A 44 -2.74 -9.27 1.29
C PHE A 44 -4.09 -9.50 0.60
N GLU A 45 -4.10 -10.30 -0.47
CA GLU A 45 -5.32 -10.68 -1.19
C GLU A 45 -6.19 -11.64 -0.37
N ASP A 46 -5.56 -12.63 0.27
CA ASP A 46 -6.26 -13.65 1.08
C ASP A 46 -6.78 -13.12 2.42
N ASN A 47 -6.18 -12.03 2.94
CA ASN A 47 -6.49 -11.46 4.25
C ASN A 47 -6.90 -9.98 4.14
N PRO A 48 -8.06 -9.69 3.53
CA PRO A 48 -8.43 -8.32 3.19
C PRO A 48 -8.61 -7.42 4.41
N LYS A 49 -9.25 -7.90 5.49
CA LYS A 49 -9.50 -7.10 6.70
C LYS A 49 -8.20 -6.52 7.29
N PRO A 50 -7.21 -7.34 7.72
CA PRO A 50 -5.97 -6.81 8.25
C PRO A 50 -5.16 -6.03 7.21
N SER A 51 -5.34 -6.30 5.92
CA SER A 51 -4.67 -5.55 4.86
C SER A 51 -5.22 -4.14 4.68
N TYR A 52 -6.53 -3.93 4.88
CA TYR A 52 -7.11 -2.58 4.95
C TYR A 52 -6.69 -1.86 6.24
N GLU A 53 -6.69 -2.55 7.38
CA GLU A 53 -6.27 -1.98 8.67
C GLU A 53 -4.81 -1.49 8.65
N ALA A 54 -3.90 -2.25 8.01
CA ALA A 54 -2.50 -1.87 7.86
C ALA A 54 -2.22 -0.95 6.65
N GLY A 55 -3.25 -0.60 5.88
CA GLY A 55 -3.16 0.24 4.68
C GLY A 55 -2.43 -0.37 3.48
N TRP A 56 -2.20 -1.69 3.48
CA TRP A 56 -1.67 -2.41 2.32
C TRP A 56 -2.69 -2.49 1.19
N LYS A 57 -3.98 -2.48 1.54
CA LYS A 57 -5.09 -2.31 0.60
C LYS A 57 -5.89 -1.06 0.95
N VAL A 58 -6.53 -0.47 -0.05
CA VAL A 58 -7.35 0.74 0.08
C VAL A 58 -8.67 0.53 -0.66
N ARG A 59 -9.78 0.89 -0.03
CA ARG A 59 -11.11 0.78 -0.64
C ARG A 59 -11.46 2.09 -1.33
N ARG A 60 -12.05 1.99 -2.52
CA ARG A 60 -12.72 3.14 -3.14
C ARG A 60 -13.88 3.63 -2.25
N PRO A 61 -14.17 4.93 -2.20
CA PRO A 61 -13.57 6.00 -3.02
C PRO A 61 -12.28 6.61 -2.46
N GLN A 62 -11.76 6.11 -1.33
CA GLN A 62 -10.58 6.67 -0.67
C GLN A 62 -9.35 6.64 -1.58
N LEU A 63 -8.56 7.71 -1.56
CA LEU A 63 -7.33 7.80 -2.33
C LEU A 63 -6.16 7.17 -1.56
N PRO A 64 -5.23 6.50 -2.26
CA PRO A 64 -4.13 5.81 -1.60
C PRO A 64 -3.16 6.75 -0.86
N ASP A 65 -3.02 8.01 -1.27
CA ASP A 65 -2.21 9.01 -0.55
C ASP A 65 -2.87 9.50 0.74
N GLU A 66 -4.17 9.28 0.95
CA GLU A 66 -4.90 9.59 2.18
C GLU A 66 -4.77 8.48 3.24
N VAL A 67 -4.28 7.30 2.86
CA VAL A 67 -4.19 6.12 3.73
C VAL A 67 -2.75 5.88 4.13
N GLU A 68 -2.48 5.87 5.43
CA GLU A 68 -1.20 5.45 5.97
C GLU A 68 -0.93 3.98 5.71
N VAL A 69 0.34 3.61 5.56
CA VAL A 69 0.76 2.22 5.37
C VAL A 69 1.79 1.83 6.42
N GLN A 70 1.55 0.69 7.06
CA GLN A 70 2.46 0.12 8.05
C GLN A 70 3.61 -0.68 7.38
N TYR A 71 4.82 -0.45 7.85
CA TYR A 71 6.04 -1.14 7.42
C TYR A 71 6.47 -2.23 8.43
N ALA A 72 7.42 -3.09 8.04
CA ALA A 72 7.85 -4.23 8.87
C ALA A 72 8.49 -3.80 10.19
N ASP A 73 9.05 -2.59 10.23
CA ASP A 73 9.62 -1.97 11.42
C ASP A 73 8.57 -1.32 12.33
N GLY A 74 7.28 -1.50 12.02
CA GLY A 74 6.16 -0.93 12.77
C GLY A 74 5.88 0.53 12.45
N ARG A 75 6.72 1.21 11.65
CA ARG A 75 6.51 2.61 11.29
C ARG A 75 5.37 2.75 10.28
N VAL A 76 4.67 3.88 10.38
CA VAL A 76 3.58 4.26 9.49
C VAL A 76 3.97 5.47 8.65
N TYR A 77 3.60 5.43 7.37
CA TYR A 77 3.93 6.48 6.41
C TYR A 77 2.73 6.80 5.54
N ARG A 78 2.59 8.06 5.13
CA ARG A 78 1.83 8.42 3.93
C ARG A 78 2.75 8.33 2.71
N LEU A 79 2.20 7.84 1.61
CA LEU A 79 2.92 7.75 0.34
C LEU A 79 2.38 8.82 -0.60
N THR A 80 3.27 9.60 -1.19
CA THR A 80 2.89 10.73 -2.06
C THR A 80 3.07 10.37 -3.54
N PRO A 81 2.41 11.09 -4.46
CA PRO A 81 2.49 10.81 -5.90
C PRO A 81 3.88 10.85 -6.51
N ASP A 82 4.77 11.67 -5.97
CA ASP A 82 6.18 11.82 -6.36
C ASP A 82 7.08 10.70 -5.79
N GLY A 83 6.53 9.75 -5.04
CA GLY A 83 7.27 8.62 -4.47
C GLY A 83 7.95 8.90 -3.14
N VAL A 84 7.75 10.08 -2.57
CA VAL A 84 8.21 10.41 -1.22
C VAL A 84 7.34 9.69 -0.17
N ARG A 85 7.97 9.38 0.97
CA ARG A 85 7.26 8.91 2.16
C ARG A 85 7.34 9.98 3.22
N THR A 86 6.20 10.39 3.74
CA THR A 86 6.13 11.29 4.88
C THR A 86 5.78 10.49 6.12
N THR A 87 6.52 10.69 7.21
CA THR A 87 6.14 10.11 8.51
C THR A 87 4.76 10.64 8.86
N ALA A 88 3.85 9.74 9.22
CA ALA A 88 2.64 10.16 9.89
C ALA A 88 3.06 10.88 11.18
N SER A 89 2.78 12.17 11.29
CA SER A 89 2.95 12.88 12.56
C SER A 89 2.04 12.19 13.57
N GLY A 90 2.63 11.44 14.49
CA GLY A 90 1.89 10.78 15.54
C GLY A 90 1.02 11.81 16.26
N ALA A 91 -0.28 11.56 16.33
CA ALA A 91 -1.06 12.13 17.41
C ALA A 91 -0.44 11.58 18.70
N THR A 92 0.27 12.45 19.42
CA THR A 92 0.71 12.21 20.79
C THR A 92 -0.51 11.72 21.58
N ARG A 93 -0.41 10.51 22.14
CA ARG A 93 -1.22 10.12 23.30
C ARG A 93 -0.33 10.19 24.51
#